data_AF-A0A924SYB6-F1
#
_entry.id   AF-A0A924SYB6-F1
#
_cell.length_a   1.000
_cell.length_b   1.000
_cell.length_c   1.000
_cell.angle_alpha   90.00
_cell.angle_beta   90.00
_cell.angle_gamma   90.00
#
_symmetry.space_group_name_H-M   'P 1'
#
loop_
_entity.id
_entity.type
_entity.pdbx_description
1 polymer ?
#
loop_
_entity_poly.entity_id
_entity_poly.type
_entity_poly.pdbx_seq_one_letter_code
_entity_poly.pdbx_strand_id
1 'polypeptide(L)'
;MKTAIRNFRPHASTVPLLMVLAVTSGCSVSKYAFVTAPKISLAMSAPIANTTTAPSDNTTKVFRTLQPALAVRGASCLSCHANVQSNMITDFGYGDSFFMEPGGGGNANGSMYFNHGLTSWQTAQITGSLIVPQVDLKLPELAKQARTVDPQGLSSSLSLAQFLQMPVIADLDGNRRNEPAMTVGVNPTGSALEVIEKKSIYIGAPADADILSLAPSLAASASGFVQVSNSLPGSPMVLKSAGTGSKLYLRNEAGPLNCYGDVVIKGTLFLNAPNIQTDAAGCRLYVAGSVFIQGKILLNGSSTSTHNLQITSSKAIMLGFDNTSVAERLNLGGDRTWLLPYAFTRGPGTNREKHQAVLDDAHLIADLVDGGNVTQDTNHLLLNAPLVHSRYAGNFTGAVIGEIVLFRLGQFSFRFDPVFEKVPVLPLLNVDILKIVD
;
A
#
# COMPACT_ATOMS: atom_id res chain seq x y z
N MET A 1 -57.40 14.66 34.03
CA MET A 1 -57.21 14.67 32.56
C MET A 1 -57.67 16.01 32.02
N LYS A 2 -56.71 16.92 31.83
CA LYS A 2 -56.82 18.33 31.41
C LYS A 2 -55.39 18.70 30.97
N THR A 3 -55.03 19.54 30.02
CA THR A 3 -55.65 20.26 28.88
C THR A 3 -54.43 20.77 28.09
N ALA A 4 -54.55 20.96 26.78
CA ALA A 4 -53.55 21.62 25.93
C ALA A 4 -53.28 23.08 26.34
N ILE A 5 -52.14 23.66 25.93
CA ILE A 5 -52.00 24.94 25.17
C ILE A 5 -50.54 25.42 25.09
N ARG A 6 -50.18 25.72 23.83
CA ARG A 6 -49.18 26.59 23.18
C ARG A 6 -48.33 27.61 23.97
N ASN A 7 -47.10 27.75 23.44
CA ASN A 7 -46.29 28.95 23.11
C ASN A 7 -46.05 30.03 24.17
N PHE A 8 -44.77 30.38 24.39
CA PHE A 8 -44.23 31.75 24.25
C PHE A 8 -42.69 31.72 24.36
N ARG A 9 -41.98 32.23 23.34
CA ARG A 9 -40.64 32.83 23.49
C ARG A 9 -40.86 34.33 23.80
N PRO A 10 -40.01 34.97 24.61
CA PRO A 10 -38.98 35.81 23.96
C PRO A 10 -37.64 35.88 24.70
N HIS A 11 -36.67 36.45 23.96
CA HIS A 11 -35.31 36.83 24.31
C HIS A 11 -35.15 37.62 25.63
N ALA A 12 -34.01 37.43 26.30
CA ALA A 12 -33.10 38.52 26.67
C ALA A 12 -31.75 37.99 27.17
N SER A 13 -30.68 38.62 26.72
CA SER A 13 -29.27 38.39 27.05
C SER A 13 -28.90 38.98 28.41
N THR A 14 -28.11 38.29 29.23
CA THR A 14 -27.23 38.90 30.25
C THR A 14 -26.10 37.95 30.68
N VAL A 15 -24.86 38.39 30.42
CA VAL A 15 -23.59 38.28 31.19
C VAL A 15 -23.27 36.96 31.94
N PRO A 16 -22.14 36.27 31.66
CA PRO A 16 -21.60 35.31 32.61
C PRO A 16 -20.84 36.02 33.73
N LEU A 17 -21.29 35.72 34.94
CA LEU A 17 -20.70 36.05 36.23
C LEU A 17 -19.29 35.47 36.33
N LEU A 18 -18.31 36.36 36.56
CA LEU A 18 -16.93 36.03 36.92
C LEU A 18 -16.91 35.42 38.32
N MET A 19 -16.78 34.09 38.44
CA MET A 19 -16.55 33.44 39.71
C MET A 19 -15.04 33.34 39.96
N VAL A 20 -14.53 34.29 40.75
CA VAL A 20 -13.18 34.28 41.30
C VAL A 20 -13.16 33.26 42.44
N LEU A 21 -12.52 32.11 42.22
CA LEU A 21 -12.03 31.28 43.31
C LEU A 21 -10.56 31.63 43.55
N ALA A 22 -10.31 32.37 44.61
CA ALA A 22 -8.97 32.61 45.13
C ALA A 22 -8.47 31.33 45.81
N VAL A 23 -7.40 30.74 45.27
CA VAL A 23 -6.51 29.86 46.03
C VAL A 23 -5.16 30.56 46.10
N THR A 24 -4.85 31.05 47.29
CA THR A 24 -3.57 31.64 47.66
C THR A 24 -2.60 30.54 48.07
N SER A 25 -1.44 30.47 47.42
CA SER A 25 -0.12 30.43 48.05
C SER A 25 0.96 30.19 46.98
N GLY A 26 2.07 30.91 47.12
CA GLY A 26 2.93 31.28 46.01
C GLY A 26 4.00 30.27 45.60
N CYS A 27 4.45 30.39 44.36
CA CYS A 27 5.85 30.21 43.99
C CYS A 27 6.17 30.88 42.65
N SER A 28 7.21 31.70 42.68
CA SER A 28 8.06 32.26 41.62
C SER A 28 7.59 32.27 40.16
N VAL A 29 7.43 33.48 39.63
CA VAL A 29 7.33 33.78 38.20
C VAL A 29 8.67 33.48 37.52
N SER A 30 8.78 32.34 36.83
CA SER A 30 9.85 32.12 35.86
C SER A 30 9.42 32.65 34.50
N LYS A 31 10.21 33.57 33.96
CA LYS A 31 10.10 34.07 32.58
C LYS A 31 10.23 32.88 31.62
N TYR A 32 9.15 32.51 30.94
CA TYR A 32 9.23 31.61 29.79
C TYR A 32 9.82 32.39 28.61
N ALA A 33 11.10 32.14 28.34
CA ALA A 33 11.69 32.49 27.07
C ALA A 33 11.10 31.57 26.00
N PHE A 34 10.46 32.15 24.98
CA PHE A 34 10.18 31.44 23.74
C PHE A 34 11.51 31.08 23.09
N VAL A 35 11.94 29.83 23.27
CA VAL A 35 13.06 29.27 22.52
C VAL A 35 12.55 29.04 21.09
N THR A 36 13.01 29.87 20.16
CA THR A 36 12.85 29.64 18.73
C THR A 36 13.42 28.25 18.40
N ALA A 37 12.62 27.40 17.75
CA ALA A 37 13.04 26.08 17.34
C ALA A 37 14.36 26.16 16.56
N PRO A 38 15.38 25.34 16.88
CA PRO A 38 16.65 25.39 16.18
C PRO A 38 16.43 25.05 14.70
N LYS A 39 16.99 25.88 13.80
CA LYS A 39 17.19 25.51 12.40
C LYS A 39 18.13 24.30 12.37
N ILE A 40 17.58 23.10 12.34
CA ILE A 40 18.35 21.88 12.10
C ILE A 40 18.77 21.90 10.63
N SER A 41 20.00 22.33 10.35
CA SER A 41 20.65 22.09 9.06
C SER A 41 21.43 20.77 9.18
N LEU A 42 20.88 19.69 8.63
CA LEU A 42 21.58 18.40 8.54
C LEU A 42 22.66 18.50 7.47
N ALA A 43 23.93 18.40 7.88
CA ALA A 43 25.05 18.29 6.96
C ALA A 43 25.06 16.90 6.31
N MET A 44 25.25 16.86 4.99
CA MET A 44 25.33 15.62 4.21
C MET A 44 26.60 14.85 4.60
N SER A 45 26.45 13.62 5.09
CA SER A 45 27.57 12.70 5.33
C SER A 45 28.10 12.15 4.00
N ALA A 46 29.41 11.95 3.90
CA ALA A 46 30.09 11.43 2.70
C ALA A 46 29.54 10.05 2.25
N PRO A 47 29.58 9.75 0.93
CA PRO A 47 29.05 8.50 0.39
C PRO A 47 29.86 7.30 0.88
N ILE A 48 29.14 6.25 1.31
CA ILE A 48 29.71 4.98 1.76
C ILE A 48 30.05 4.14 0.52
N ALA A 49 31.30 3.63 0.44
CA ALA A 49 31.71 2.70 -0.61
C ALA A 49 31.12 1.29 -0.35
N ASN A 50 30.37 0.75 -1.30
CA ASN A 50 29.64 -0.51 -1.18
C ASN A 50 30.42 -1.66 -1.86
N THR A 51 30.75 -2.72 -1.12
CA THR A 51 31.25 -4.00 -1.66
C THR A 51 30.60 -5.17 -0.95
N THR A 52 29.57 -5.76 -1.57
CA THR A 52 29.19 -7.20 -1.55
C THR A 52 27.97 -7.37 -2.46
N THR A 53 27.92 -8.47 -3.23
CA THR A 53 26.92 -8.80 -4.27
C THR A 53 25.47 -8.46 -3.89
N ALA A 54 24.83 -7.64 -4.73
CA ALA A 54 23.57 -6.93 -4.45
C ALA A 54 22.32 -7.85 -4.50
N PRO A 55 21.60 -8.02 -3.37
CA PRO A 55 20.35 -8.80 -3.31
C PRO A 55 19.22 -8.26 -4.21
N SER A 56 19.30 -7.01 -4.67
CA SER A 56 18.33 -6.36 -5.57
C SER A 56 18.32 -6.87 -7.01
N ASP A 57 19.30 -7.68 -7.42
CA ASP A 57 19.40 -8.17 -8.80
C ASP A 57 18.25 -9.13 -9.15
N ASN A 58 17.73 -9.89 -8.17
CA ASN A 58 16.59 -10.78 -8.38
C ASN A 58 15.35 -10.00 -8.80
N THR A 59 14.99 -8.96 -8.05
CA THR A 59 13.81 -8.14 -8.34
C THR A 59 13.97 -7.43 -9.69
N THR A 60 15.13 -6.84 -9.96
CA THR A 60 15.40 -6.20 -11.26
C THR A 60 15.29 -7.22 -12.42
N LYS A 61 15.81 -8.44 -12.23
CA LYS A 61 15.70 -9.52 -13.21
C LYS A 61 14.23 -9.89 -13.47
N VAL A 62 13.43 -10.07 -12.42
CA VAL A 62 11.99 -10.37 -12.54
C VAL A 62 11.27 -9.31 -13.37
N PHE A 63 11.55 -8.02 -13.11
CA PHE A 63 10.93 -6.92 -13.86
C PHE A 63 11.32 -6.91 -15.33
N ARG A 64 12.58 -7.20 -15.65
CA ARG A 64 13.06 -7.31 -17.03
C ARG A 64 12.47 -8.50 -17.78
N THR A 65 12.27 -9.63 -17.11
CA THR A 65 11.83 -10.86 -17.77
C THR A 65 10.32 -11.01 -17.82
N LEU A 66 9.63 -10.60 -16.75
CA LEU A 66 8.19 -10.82 -16.58
C LEU A 66 7.38 -9.55 -16.69
N GLN A 67 7.98 -8.36 -16.69
CA GLN A 67 7.25 -7.09 -16.89
C GLN A 67 5.94 -6.98 -16.09
N PRO A 68 5.92 -7.26 -14.77
CA PRO A 68 4.67 -7.27 -14.01
C PRO A 68 4.21 -5.85 -13.65
N ALA A 69 2.95 -5.52 -13.95
CA ALA A 69 2.34 -4.30 -13.41
C ALA A 69 1.96 -4.45 -11.92
N LEU A 70 1.73 -5.68 -11.49
CA LEU A 70 1.32 -6.03 -10.12
C LEU A 70 2.08 -7.27 -9.64
N ALA A 71 2.65 -7.17 -8.45
CA ALA A 71 3.14 -8.30 -7.66
C ALA A 71 2.51 -8.21 -6.27
N VAL A 72 1.40 -8.92 -6.06
CA VAL A 72 0.54 -8.74 -4.88
C VAL A 72 0.25 -10.07 -4.22
N ARG A 73 0.34 -10.16 -2.89
CA ARG A 73 -0.08 -11.39 -2.19
C ARG A 73 -1.61 -11.51 -2.17
N GLY A 74 -2.26 -10.53 -1.57
CA GLY A 74 -3.70 -10.41 -1.44
C GLY A 74 -4.36 -9.82 -2.68
N ALA A 75 -4.76 -10.68 -3.60
CA ALA A 75 -5.33 -10.25 -4.87
C ALA A 75 -6.86 -10.04 -4.86
N SER A 76 -7.59 -10.32 -3.78
CA SER A 76 -9.06 -10.49 -3.83
C SER A 76 -9.82 -9.34 -4.49
N CYS A 77 -9.65 -8.10 -4.02
CA CYS A 77 -10.34 -6.95 -4.58
C CYS A 77 -9.84 -6.61 -6.00
N LEU A 78 -8.56 -6.84 -6.28
CA LEU A 78 -7.98 -6.64 -7.62
C LEU A 78 -8.57 -7.64 -8.61
N SER A 79 -8.78 -8.88 -8.18
CA SER A 79 -9.37 -9.93 -8.99
C SER A 79 -10.81 -9.65 -9.40
N CYS A 80 -11.51 -8.70 -8.74
CA CYS A 80 -12.87 -8.32 -9.09
C CYS A 80 -12.97 -6.96 -9.78
N HIS A 81 -12.03 -6.05 -9.51
CA HIS A 81 -12.20 -4.63 -9.81
C HIS A 81 -11.03 -3.99 -10.56
N ALA A 82 -9.96 -4.75 -10.81
CA ALA A 82 -8.81 -4.26 -11.57
C ALA A 82 -8.88 -4.69 -13.04
N ASN A 83 -8.47 -3.77 -13.92
CA ASN A 83 -8.14 -4.06 -15.30
C ASN A 83 -6.61 -4.11 -15.45
N VAL A 84 -6.02 -5.30 -15.42
CA VAL A 84 -4.57 -5.50 -15.47
C VAL A 84 -4.13 -5.78 -16.91
N GLN A 85 -3.71 -4.75 -17.61
CA GLN A 85 -3.26 -4.82 -18.99
C GLN A 85 -1.77 -5.18 -19.08
N SER A 86 -1.34 -6.16 -18.29
CA SER A 86 0.04 -6.64 -18.18
C SER A 86 0.10 -7.96 -17.39
N ASN A 87 1.30 -8.42 -17.08
CA ASN A 87 1.51 -9.59 -16.23
C ASN A 87 1.22 -9.27 -14.76
N MET A 88 0.70 -10.26 -14.05
CA MET A 88 0.41 -10.20 -12.62
C MET A 88 1.07 -11.36 -11.89
N ILE A 89 1.79 -11.08 -10.81
CA ILE A 89 2.38 -12.07 -9.94
C ILE A 89 1.59 -12.10 -8.63
N THR A 90 1.14 -13.27 -8.20
CA THR A 90 0.40 -13.42 -6.94
C THR A 90 0.54 -14.83 -6.37
N ASP A 91 0.61 -14.93 -5.06
CA ASP A 91 0.46 -16.20 -4.34
C ASP A 91 -0.96 -16.41 -3.80
N PHE A 92 -1.87 -15.48 -4.11
CA PHE A 92 -3.19 -15.39 -3.50
C PHE A 92 -3.13 -15.45 -1.96
N GLY A 93 -2.05 -14.99 -1.34
CA GLY A 93 -1.80 -15.06 0.08
C GLY A 93 -1.61 -16.48 0.61
N TYR A 94 -1.28 -17.44 -0.25
CA TYR A 94 -0.98 -18.80 0.14
C TYR A 94 -0.01 -18.86 1.32
N GLY A 95 -0.30 -19.76 2.28
CA GLY A 95 0.50 -19.92 3.49
C GLY A 95 0.01 -19.08 4.66
N ASP A 96 -0.91 -18.15 4.44
CA ASP A 96 -1.47 -17.28 5.47
C ASP A 96 -2.92 -17.66 5.79
N SER A 97 -3.21 -17.76 7.10
CA SER A 97 -4.53 -18.15 7.63
C SER A 97 -5.70 -17.31 7.10
N PHE A 98 -5.42 -16.07 6.73
CA PHE A 98 -6.40 -15.10 6.27
C PHE A 98 -6.77 -15.27 4.79
N PHE A 99 -5.86 -15.79 3.98
CA PHE A 99 -6.02 -15.85 2.53
C PHE A 99 -6.31 -17.28 2.08
N MET A 100 -5.29 -18.14 2.19
CA MET A 100 -5.37 -19.58 1.92
C MET A 100 -4.48 -20.32 2.94
N GLU A 101 -5.09 -20.96 3.93
CA GLU A 101 -4.34 -21.70 4.95
C GLU A 101 -3.66 -22.95 4.35
N PRO A 102 -2.38 -23.20 4.64
CA PRO A 102 -1.74 -24.48 4.37
C PRO A 102 -2.21 -25.50 5.41
N GLY A 103 -3.45 -26.01 5.29
CA GLY A 103 -3.99 -26.98 6.24
C GLY A 103 -5.50 -26.98 6.42
N GLY A 104 -6.20 -25.98 5.90
CA GLY A 104 -7.65 -26.07 5.76
C GLY A 104 -8.50 -25.89 7.02
N GLY A 105 -7.97 -25.15 8.00
CA GLY A 105 -8.71 -24.80 9.22
C GLY A 105 -9.43 -23.45 9.13
N GLY A 106 -9.19 -22.67 8.07
CA GLY A 106 -9.70 -21.32 7.93
C GLY A 106 -11.22 -21.35 7.83
N ASN A 107 -11.90 -20.75 8.82
CA ASN A 107 -13.33 -20.50 8.74
C ASN A 107 -13.65 -19.89 7.37
N ALA A 108 -14.46 -20.57 6.56
CA ALA A 108 -14.88 -20.13 5.22
C ALA A 108 -15.51 -18.73 5.19
N ASN A 109 -15.83 -18.16 6.36
CA ASN A 109 -16.32 -16.79 6.55
C ASN A 109 -15.21 -15.71 6.57
N GLY A 110 -13.93 -16.07 6.55
CA GLY A 110 -12.81 -15.14 6.74
C GLY A 110 -11.88 -14.96 5.54
N SER A 111 -11.95 -15.84 4.54
CA SER A 111 -11.07 -15.71 3.37
C SER A 111 -11.56 -14.56 2.49
N MET A 112 -10.67 -13.60 2.24
CA MET A 112 -10.95 -12.40 1.43
C MET A 112 -11.45 -12.70 0.02
N TYR A 113 -11.29 -13.94 -0.44
CA TYR A 113 -11.77 -14.46 -1.71
C TYR A 113 -13.27 -14.79 -1.69
N PHE A 114 -13.88 -15.00 -0.54
CA PHE A 114 -15.26 -15.53 -0.44
C PHE A 114 -16.25 -14.55 0.19
N ASN A 115 -15.81 -13.32 0.46
CA ASN A 115 -16.63 -12.33 1.18
C ASN A 115 -17.60 -11.55 0.28
N HIS A 116 -17.37 -11.59 -1.02
CA HIS A 116 -18.41 -11.40 -1.99
C HIS A 116 -19.03 -12.77 -2.18
N GLY A 117 -20.34 -12.94 -1.98
CA GLY A 117 -21.01 -14.22 -2.20
C GLY A 117 -20.56 -14.86 -3.53
N LEU A 118 -20.77 -16.18 -3.69
CA LEU A 118 -20.31 -17.02 -4.82
C LEU A 118 -20.65 -16.50 -6.23
N THR A 119 -21.19 -15.30 -6.36
CA THR A 119 -21.93 -14.80 -7.50
C THR A 119 -21.46 -13.43 -7.98
N SER A 120 -20.40 -12.86 -7.40
CA SER A 120 -19.89 -11.56 -7.87
C SER A 120 -18.37 -11.47 -8.07
N TRP A 121 -17.69 -12.60 -8.33
CA TRP A 121 -16.40 -12.54 -8.99
C TRP A 121 -16.61 -12.03 -10.42
N GLN A 122 -16.59 -10.71 -10.57
CA GLN A 122 -16.45 -10.08 -11.87
C GLN A 122 -15.02 -10.34 -12.31
N THR A 123 -14.85 -11.18 -13.31
CA THR A 123 -13.56 -11.62 -13.81
C THR A 123 -12.53 -10.49 -13.89
N ALA A 124 -11.43 -10.62 -13.13
CA ALA A 124 -10.27 -9.77 -13.31
C ALA A 124 -9.95 -9.74 -14.80
N GLN A 125 -9.91 -8.54 -15.39
CA GLN A 125 -9.52 -8.40 -16.78
C GLN A 125 -8.00 -8.35 -16.81
N ILE A 126 -7.36 -9.51 -16.95
CA ILE A 126 -5.91 -9.58 -17.12
C ILE A 126 -5.62 -9.84 -18.60
N THR A 127 -4.82 -8.98 -19.23
CA THR A 127 -4.42 -9.16 -20.63
C THR A 127 -3.08 -9.91 -20.77
N GLY A 128 -2.20 -9.83 -19.77
CA GLY A 128 -0.94 -10.58 -19.73
C GLY A 128 -1.06 -11.95 -19.08
N SER A 129 0.06 -12.53 -18.65
CA SER A 129 0.13 -13.79 -17.91
C SER A 129 -0.15 -13.61 -16.42
N LEU A 130 -0.72 -14.64 -15.80
CA LEU A 130 -0.87 -14.75 -14.34
C LEU A 130 0.19 -15.71 -13.80
N ILE A 131 1.13 -15.20 -13.02
CA ILE A 131 2.25 -15.97 -12.47
C ILE A 131 1.96 -16.33 -11.01
N VAL A 132 1.94 -17.63 -10.72
CA VAL A 132 1.53 -18.19 -9.41
C VAL A 132 2.51 -19.24 -8.90
N PRO A 133 2.60 -19.49 -7.58
CA PRO A 133 3.44 -20.56 -7.08
C PRO A 133 2.83 -21.94 -7.40
N GLN A 134 3.69 -22.92 -7.63
CA GLN A 134 3.33 -24.33 -7.67
C GLN A 134 2.92 -24.77 -6.26
N VAL A 135 1.62 -24.83 -6.03
CA VAL A 135 1.05 -25.29 -4.75
C VAL A 135 -0.09 -26.24 -5.02
N ASP A 136 -0.06 -27.38 -4.34
CA ASP A 136 -1.15 -28.34 -4.34
C ASP A 136 -2.22 -27.89 -3.33
N LEU A 137 -3.38 -27.46 -3.84
CA LEU A 137 -4.56 -27.18 -3.05
C LEU A 137 -5.25 -28.51 -2.74
N LYS A 138 -5.37 -28.84 -1.45
CA LYS A 138 -6.03 -30.08 -1.01
C LYS A 138 -7.55 -29.94 -1.13
N LEU A 139 -8.22 -30.89 -1.79
CA LEU A 139 -9.66 -30.82 -2.07
C LEU A 139 -10.62 -30.83 -0.89
N PRO A 140 -10.32 -31.33 0.32
CA PRO A 140 -11.20 -31.12 1.48
C PRO A 140 -11.52 -29.64 1.74
N GLU A 141 -10.67 -28.72 1.24
CA GLU A 141 -10.88 -27.28 1.30
C GLU A 141 -11.76 -26.74 0.16
N LEU A 142 -11.69 -27.35 -1.02
CA LEU A 142 -12.54 -27.00 -2.17
C LEU A 142 -13.93 -27.67 -2.08
N ALA A 143 -14.01 -28.88 -1.53
CA ALA A 143 -15.24 -29.67 -1.40
C ALA A 143 -16.15 -29.21 -0.25
N LYS A 144 -15.63 -28.55 0.79
CA LYS A 144 -16.47 -27.81 1.76
C LYS A 144 -17.18 -26.61 1.11
N GLN A 145 -16.64 -26.10 0.00
CA GLN A 145 -17.11 -24.90 -0.70
C GLN A 145 -18.00 -25.24 -1.91
N ALA A 146 -17.73 -26.35 -2.60
CA ALA A 146 -18.56 -26.90 -3.66
C ALA A 146 -19.58 -27.91 -3.10
N ARG A 147 -20.70 -27.45 -2.54
CA ARG A 147 -21.71 -28.33 -1.88
C ARG A 147 -22.44 -29.30 -2.83
N THR A 148 -22.21 -29.24 -4.14
CA THR A 148 -23.07 -29.90 -5.15
C THR A 148 -22.32 -30.56 -6.31
N VAL A 149 -20.99 -30.50 -6.37
CA VAL A 149 -20.24 -31.27 -7.39
C VAL A 149 -20.06 -32.68 -6.87
N ASP A 150 -20.53 -33.67 -7.64
CA ASP A 150 -20.28 -35.09 -7.37
C ASP A 150 -18.75 -35.30 -7.21
N PRO A 151 -18.26 -35.63 -6.00
CA PRO A 151 -16.82 -35.71 -5.72
C PRO A 151 -16.10 -36.82 -6.50
N GLN A 152 -16.82 -37.70 -7.20
CA GLN A 152 -16.27 -38.93 -7.75
C GLN A 152 -15.32 -38.76 -8.97
N GLY A 153 -15.06 -37.53 -9.42
CA GLY A 153 -14.16 -37.26 -10.56
C GLY A 153 -12.97 -36.33 -10.30
N LEU A 154 -12.87 -35.70 -9.13
CA LEU A 154 -11.80 -34.74 -8.83
C LEU A 154 -10.64 -35.44 -8.11
N SER A 155 -9.43 -35.42 -8.68
CA SER A 155 -8.20 -35.89 -8.04
C SER A 155 -8.04 -35.23 -6.68
N SER A 156 -7.67 -35.91 -5.60
CA SER A 156 -7.65 -35.38 -4.21
C SER A 156 -6.86 -34.07 -3.95
N SER A 157 -6.14 -33.58 -4.95
CA SER A 157 -5.53 -32.25 -5.01
C SER A 157 -5.72 -31.62 -6.39
N LEU A 158 -5.78 -30.29 -6.43
CA LEU A 158 -5.67 -29.48 -7.65
C LEU A 158 -4.51 -28.50 -7.46
N SER A 159 -3.69 -28.30 -8.49
CA SER A 159 -2.74 -27.19 -8.47
C SER A 159 -3.48 -25.85 -8.49
N LEU A 160 -2.84 -24.78 -8.00
CA LEU A 160 -3.39 -23.44 -8.08
C LEU A 160 -3.69 -23.01 -9.53
N ALA A 161 -2.84 -23.37 -10.51
CA ALA A 161 -3.16 -23.08 -11.91
C ALA A 161 -4.39 -23.84 -12.40
N GLN A 162 -4.51 -25.12 -12.09
CA GLN A 162 -5.71 -25.90 -12.44
C GLN A 162 -6.96 -25.29 -11.82
N PHE A 163 -6.91 -24.87 -10.55
CA PHE A 163 -8.02 -24.20 -9.86
C PHE A 163 -8.44 -22.91 -10.56
N LEU A 164 -7.48 -22.08 -10.97
CA LEU A 164 -7.73 -20.81 -11.66
C LEU A 164 -8.23 -20.97 -13.10
N GLN A 165 -8.04 -22.15 -13.69
CA GLN A 165 -8.48 -22.51 -15.04
C GLN A 165 -9.76 -23.34 -15.04
N MET A 166 -10.33 -23.68 -13.87
CA MET A 166 -11.56 -24.45 -13.81
C MET A 166 -12.68 -23.69 -14.55
N PRO A 167 -13.42 -24.35 -15.46
CA PRO A 167 -14.55 -23.71 -16.12
C PRO A 167 -15.58 -23.25 -15.08
N VAL A 168 -16.26 -22.16 -15.41
CA VAL A 168 -17.37 -21.62 -14.62
C VAL A 168 -18.31 -22.74 -14.21
N ILE A 169 -18.35 -23.05 -12.93
CA ILE A 169 -19.40 -23.92 -12.39
C ILE A 169 -20.63 -23.04 -12.27
N ALA A 170 -21.43 -23.02 -13.33
CA ALA A 170 -22.77 -22.48 -13.26
C ALA A 170 -23.53 -23.28 -12.19
N ASP A 171 -23.96 -22.58 -11.15
CA ASP A 171 -24.99 -23.04 -10.23
C ASP A 171 -24.56 -24.14 -9.22
N LEU A 172 -23.74 -23.76 -8.23
CA LEU A 172 -23.50 -24.58 -7.03
C LEU A 172 -24.72 -24.62 -6.07
N ASP A 173 -25.66 -23.70 -6.21
CA ASP A 173 -26.90 -23.66 -5.43
C ASP A 173 -28.08 -23.68 -6.40
N GLY A 174 -28.47 -24.87 -6.89
CA GLY A 174 -29.53 -25.13 -7.89
C GLY A 174 -30.94 -24.61 -7.59
N ASN A 175 -31.07 -23.57 -6.76
CA ASN A 175 -32.27 -22.88 -6.36
C ASN A 175 -32.20 -21.34 -6.50
N ARG A 176 -31.12 -20.76 -7.05
CA ARG A 176 -31.04 -19.30 -7.32
C ARG A 176 -30.81 -18.99 -8.79
N ARG A 177 -31.88 -19.12 -9.59
CA ARG A 177 -31.90 -18.91 -11.06
C ARG A 177 -31.48 -17.53 -11.59
N ASN A 178 -31.00 -16.61 -10.76
CA ASN A 178 -30.66 -15.24 -11.17
C ASN A 178 -29.30 -14.76 -10.64
N GLU A 179 -28.50 -15.63 -10.01
CA GLU A 179 -27.18 -15.18 -9.54
C GLU A 179 -26.09 -15.48 -10.59
N PRO A 180 -25.23 -14.51 -10.92
CA PRO A 180 -24.13 -14.73 -11.86
C PRO A 180 -23.27 -15.89 -11.37
N ALA A 181 -22.91 -16.81 -12.26
CA ALA A 181 -22.04 -17.92 -11.92
C ALA A 181 -20.67 -17.42 -11.44
N MET A 182 -20.10 -18.09 -10.43
CA MET A 182 -18.74 -17.82 -9.96
C MET A 182 -17.78 -18.02 -11.12
N THR A 183 -17.24 -16.94 -11.66
CA THR A 183 -16.16 -17.03 -12.63
C THR A 183 -14.88 -16.73 -11.88
N VAL A 184 -14.29 -17.76 -11.25
CA VAL A 184 -12.84 -17.79 -11.05
C VAL A 184 -12.24 -18.05 -12.44
N GLY A 185 -12.39 -17.06 -13.31
CA GLY A 185 -11.93 -17.12 -14.67
C GLY A 185 -11.29 -15.78 -14.92
N VAL A 186 -10.00 -15.81 -15.17
CA VAL A 186 -9.32 -14.64 -15.70
C VAL A 186 -9.79 -14.53 -17.14
N ASN A 187 -10.58 -13.52 -17.47
CA ASN A 187 -11.23 -13.44 -18.78
C ASN A 187 -10.26 -12.79 -19.78
N PRO A 188 -9.69 -13.54 -20.74
CA PRO A 188 -8.66 -13.02 -21.61
C PRO A 188 -9.24 -11.98 -22.53
N THR A 189 -8.69 -10.77 -22.51
CA THR A 189 -8.97 -9.76 -23.54
C THR A 189 -8.02 -9.90 -24.75
N GLY A 190 -7.25 -10.99 -24.83
CA GLY A 190 -6.31 -11.32 -25.90
C GLY A 190 -6.01 -12.82 -26.01
N SER A 191 -5.25 -13.22 -27.03
CA SER A 191 -4.87 -14.62 -27.29
C SER A 191 -4.10 -15.24 -26.12
N ALA A 192 -4.81 -16.08 -25.38
CA ALA A 192 -4.39 -16.98 -24.28
C ALA A 192 -3.65 -16.30 -23.11
N LEU A 193 -4.41 -15.92 -22.09
CA LEU A 193 -3.90 -15.84 -20.72
C LEU A 193 -3.18 -17.15 -20.38
N GLU A 194 -1.89 -17.05 -20.13
CA GLU A 194 -1.10 -18.17 -19.61
C GLU A 194 -1.04 -18.04 -18.09
N VAL A 195 -1.60 -19.02 -17.38
CA VAL A 195 -1.29 -19.19 -15.95
C VAL A 195 0.04 -19.91 -15.88
N ILE A 196 1.09 -19.18 -15.47
CA ILE A 196 2.46 -19.69 -15.39
C ILE A 196 2.74 -20.06 -13.94
N GLU A 197 3.00 -21.34 -13.70
CA GLU A 197 3.42 -21.77 -12.38
C GLU A 197 4.93 -21.64 -12.19
N LYS A 198 5.33 -21.30 -10.97
CA LYS A 198 6.73 -21.17 -10.54
C LYS A 198 6.97 -21.97 -9.28
N LYS A 199 8.10 -22.65 -9.14
CA LYS A 199 8.42 -23.46 -7.96
C LYS A 199 8.22 -22.72 -6.64
N SER A 200 8.61 -21.45 -6.58
CA SER A 200 8.23 -20.58 -5.46
C SER A 200 8.18 -19.11 -5.87
N ILE A 201 7.30 -18.37 -5.19
CA ILE A 201 7.15 -16.93 -5.36
C ILE A 201 7.24 -16.29 -3.97
N TYR A 202 8.00 -15.21 -3.87
CA TYR A 202 8.07 -14.37 -2.70
C TYR A 202 7.73 -12.94 -3.09
N ILE A 203 6.77 -12.35 -2.39
CA ILE A 203 6.32 -10.97 -2.58
C ILE A 203 6.34 -10.28 -1.22
N GLY A 204 6.92 -9.08 -1.15
CA GLY A 204 6.55 -8.13 -0.12
C GLY A 204 7.48 -6.94 -0.03
N ALA A 205 7.77 -6.51 1.19
CA ALA A 205 8.36 -5.20 1.47
C ALA A 205 9.43 -5.26 2.58
N PRO A 206 10.34 -4.27 2.64
CA PRO A 206 11.36 -4.20 3.69
C PRO A 206 10.75 -3.87 5.05
N ALA A 207 11.43 -4.24 6.12
CA ALA A 207 11.16 -3.74 7.47
C ALA A 207 11.88 -2.40 7.74
N ASP A 208 11.53 -1.72 8.84
CA ASP A 208 12.23 -0.50 9.29
C ASP A 208 13.75 -0.74 9.40
N ALA A 209 14.16 -1.88 9.97
CA ALA A 209 15.56 -2.22 10.16
C ALA A 209 16.31 -2.36 8.82
N ASP A 210 15.68 -2.94 7.81
CA ASP A 210 16.27 -3.11 6.48
C ASP A 210 16.55 -1.75 5.84
N ILE A 211 15.59 -0.82 5.91
CA ILE A 211 15.73 0.54 5.37
C ILE A 211 16.75 1.35 6.18
N LEU A 212 16.69 1.31 7.51
CA LEU A 212 17.57 2.11 8.37
C LEU A 212 19.03 1.61 8.33
N SER A 213 19.27 0.35 7.94
CA SER A 213 20.62 -0.17 7.70
C SER A 213 21.36 0.59 6.58
N LEU A 214 20.61 1.22 5.66
CA LEU A 214 21.15 1.99 4.54
C LEU A 214 21.65 3.38 4.96
N ALA A 215 21.18 3.90 6.10
CA ALA A 215 21.60 5.20 6.64
C ALA A 215 21.71 5.13 8.17
N PRO A 216 22.78 4.52 8.72
CA PRO A 216 22.96 4.34 10.16
C PRO A 216 22.94 5.65 10.97
N SER A 217 23.28 6.77 10.33
CA SER A 217 23.19 8.11 10.94
C SER A 217 21.77 8.52 11.35
N LEU A 218 20.73 7.87 10.80
CA LEU A 218 19.34 8.08 11.20
C LEU A 218 18.93 7.28 12.45
N ALA A 219 19.75 6.33 12.93
CA ALA A 219 19.39 5.45 14.03
C ALA A 219 18.98 6.22 15.30
N ALA A 220 19.70 7.29 15.66
CA ALA A 220 19.43 8.13 16.83
C ALA A 220 18.35 9.21 16.61
N SER A 221 17.94 9.47 15.37
CA SER A 221 16.98 10.54 15.06
C SER A 221 15.55 10.06 15.28
N ALA A 222 14.64 10.90 15.78
CA ALA A 222 13.22 10.56 15.85
C ALA A 222 12.58 10.55 14.45
N SER A 223 12.95 11.54 13.62
CA SER A 223 12.64 11.60 12.19
C SER A 223 13.79 12.32 11.48
N GLY A 224 14.03 12.00 10.21
CA GLY A 224 15.10 12.59 9.41
C GLY A 224 15.26 11.90 8.08
N PHE A 225 16.09 12.46 7.21
CA PHE A 225 16.41 11.84 5.93
C PHE A 225 17.89 12.02 5.60
N VAL A 226 18.42 11.12 4.78
CA VAL A 226 19.78 11.16 4.24
C VAL A 226 19.68 10.84 2.75
N GLN A 227 20.24 11.70 1.92
CA GLN A 227 20.44 11.40 0.51
C GLN A 227 21.73 10.58 0.38
N VAL A 228 21.59 9.28 0.12
CA VAL A 228 22.70 8.31 0.08
C VAL A 228 23.41 8.34 -1.27
N SER A 229 22.67 8.64 -2.34
CA SER A 229 23.25 8.89 -3.66
C SER A 229 22.68 10.18 -4.24
N ASN A 230 23.54 10.96 -4.92
CA ASN A 230 23.14 12.14 -5.66
C ASN A 230 23.80 12.17 -7.04
N SER A 231 23.06 11.91 -8.11
CA SER A 231 23.57 11.96 -9.48
C SER A 231 23.78 13.39 -9.99
N LEU A 232 23.19 14.39 -9.33
CA LEU A 232 23.40 15.81 -9.62
C LEU A 232 23.87 16.58 -8.37
N PRO A 233 25.18 16.50 -8.05
CA PRO A 233 25.76 17.24 -6.94
C PRO A 233 25.43 18.75 -7.02
N GLY A 234 24.92 19.32 -5.93
CA GLY A 234 24.48 20.72 -5.86
C GLY A 234 22.96 20.93 -5.95
N SER A 235 22.19 19.89 -6.25
CA SER A 235 20.72 19.92 -6.19
C SER A 235 20.18 18.93 -5.15
N PRO A 236 20.44 19.13 -3.84
CA PRO A 236 20.01 18.20 -2.81
C PRO A 236 18.48 18.17 -2.70
N MET A 237 17.95 17.01 -2.31
CA MET A 237 16.56 16.93 -1.90
C MET A 237 16.35 17.71 -0.59
N VAL A 238 15.30 18.52 -0.55
CA VAL A 238 14.92 19.28 0.64
C VAL A 238 13.55 18.84 1.10
N LEU A 239 13.51 18.15 2.24
CA LEU A 239 12.29 17.88 2.99
C LEU A 239 12.29 18.72 4.26
N LYS A 240 11.12 19.17 4.70
CA LYS A 240 10.95 19.87 5.98
C LYS A 240 10.35 18.94 7.01
N SER A 241 10.88 19.02 8.22
CA SER A 241 10.20 18.46 9.39
C SER A 241 8.99 19.33 9.73
N ALA A 242 7.87 18.69 10.04
CA ALA A 242 6.66 19.31 10.57
C ALA A 242 6.15 18.53 11.79
N GLY A 243 5.27 19.14 12.57
CA GLY A 243 4.78 18.59 13.85
C GLY A 243 5.58 19.06 15.07
N THR A 244 5.36 18.44 16.23
CA THR A 244 5.97 18.84 17.52
C THR A 244 6.41 17.65 18.37
N GLY A 245 7.55 17.79 19.06
CA GLY A 245 8.04 16.77 20.01
C GLY A 245 8.33 15.42 19.35
N SER A 246 7.70 14.36 19.83
CA SER A 246 7.80 13.01 19.24
C SER A 246 6.89 12.81 18.02
N LYS A 247 6.05 13.80 17.67
CA LYS A 247 5.11 13.75 16.55
C LYS A 247 5.67 14.48 15.34
N LEU A 248 6.88 14.11 14.91
CA LEU A 248 7.52 14.70 13.74
C LEU A 248 7.29 13.84 12.50
N TYR A 249 7.01 14.50 11.39
CA TYR A 249 6.95 13.89 10.06
C TYR A 249 7.70 14.78 9.06
N LEU A 250 8.06 14.21 7.91
CA LEU A 250 8.75 14.91 6.83
C LEU A 250 7.78 15.23 5.72
N ARG A 251 7.91 16.43 5.12
CA ARG A 251 7.08 16.85 3.99
C ARG A 251 7.86 17.59 2.91
N ASN A 252 7.37 17.53 1.68
CA ASN A 252 7.82 18.46 0.65
C ASN A 252 7.24 19.86 0.89
N GLU A 253 7.96 20.85 0.38
CA GLU A 253 7.44 22.21 0.26
C GLU A 253 6.66 22.39 -1.04
N ALA A 254 5.95 23.52 -1.15
CA ALA A 254 5.40 23.95 -2.42
C ALA A 254 6.54 24.20 -3.42
N GLY A 255 6.35 23.74 -4.65
CA GLY A 255 7.32 23.87 -5.74
C GLY A 255 8.05 22.56 -6.06
N PRO A 256 9.12 22.65 -6.88
CA PRO A 256 9.85 21.47 -7.32
C PRO A 256 10.65 20.81 -6.18
N LEU A 257 10.51 19.49 -6.06
CA LEU A 257 11.27 18.63 -5.17
C LEU A 257 12.38 17.93 -5.97
N ASN A 258 13.60 18.45 -5.85
CA ASN A 258 14.79 17.87 -6.48
C ASN A 258 15.10 16.52 -5.85
N CYS A 259 15.12 15.45 -6.64
CA CYS A 259 15.42 14.10 -6.18
C CYS A 259 16.16 13.34 -7.28
N TYR A 260 17.49 13.37 -7.19
CA TYR A 260 18.41 12.80 -8.17
C TYR A 260 19.15 11.64 -7.52
N GLY A 261 18.57 10.45 -7.46
CA GLY A 261 19.15 9.27 -6.81
C GLY A 261 18.33 8.74 -5.62
N ASP A 262 19.02 8.28 -4.58
CA ASP A 262 18.47 7.47 -3.49
C ASP A 262 18.42 8.26 -2.17
N VAL A 263 17.24 8.28 -1.54
CA VAL A 263 16.99 8.99 -0.28
C VAL A 263 16.38 8.04 0.74
N VAL A 264 17.06 7.90 1.88
CA VAL A 264 16.60 7.11 3.03
C VAL A 264 15.93 8.03 4.03
N ILE A 265 14.76 7.64 4.50
CA ILE A 265 13.87 8.47 5.31
C ILE A 265 13.45 7.66 6.55
N LYS A 266 13.59 8.26 7.73
CA LYS A 266 13.09 7.73 9.00
C LYS A 266 11.86 8.51 9.46
N GLY A 267 10.79 7.78 9.75
CA GLY A 267 9.50 8.32 10.16
C GLY A 267 8.54 8.52 9.00
N THR A 268 7.42 9.18 9.28
CA THR A 268 6.34 9.39 8.31
C THR A 268 6.74 10.40 7.22
N LEU A 269 6.47 10.06 5.96
CA LEU A 269 6.64 10.96 4.82
C LEU A 269 5.28 11.42 4.29
N PHE A 270 5.10 12.73 4.15
CA PHE A 270 3.93 13.35 3.55
C PHE A 270 4.31 14.11 2.28
N LEU A 271 3.75 13.70 1.13
CA LEU A 271 3.92 14.36 -0.15
C LEU A 271 2.64 15.06 -0.57
N ASN A 272 2.63 16.39 -0.53
CA ASN A 272 1.50 17.23 -0.92
C ASN A 272 1.73 17.82 -2.31
N ALA A 273 0.93 17.38 -3.28
CA ALA A 273 1.00 17.68 -4.70
C ALA A 273 2.45 17.65 -5.23
N PRO A 274 3.16 16.52 -5.06
CA PRO A 274 4.60 16.47 -5.28
C PRO A 274 4.94 16.78 -6.74
N ASN A 275 5.85 17.73 -6.95
CA ASN A 275 6.44 18.05 -8.25
C ASN A 275 7.91 17.62 -8.24
N ILE A 276 8.19 16.37 -8.58
CA ILE A 276 9.50 15.76 -8.44
C ILE A 276 10.34 16.05 -9.69
N GLN A 277 11.54 16.59 -9.49
CA GLN A 277 12.55 16.77 -10.53
C GLN A 277 13.60 15.69 -10.38
N THR A 278 13.85 14.93 -11.43
CA THR A 278 14.82 13.83 -11.42
C THR A 278 15.55 13.71 -12.76
N ASP A 279 16.52 12.81 -12.86
CA ASP A 279 17.29 12.55 -14.08
C ASP A 279 17.17 11.07 -14.49
N ALA A 280 18.13 10.58 -15.28
CA ALA A 280 18.17 9.19 -15.71
C ALA A 280 18.42 8.19 -14.57
N ALA A 281 18.95 8.61 -13.41
CA ALA A 281 19.10 7.75 -12.24
C ALA A 281 17.75 7.52 -11.53
N GLY A 282 16.80 8.45 -11.71
CA GLY A 282 15.49 8.44 -11.07
C GLY A 282 15.51 8.94 -9.63
N CYS A 283 14.32 8.98 -9.02
CA CYS A 283 14.12 9.32 -7.62
C CYS A 283 13.68 8.05 -6.87
N ARG A 284 14.46 7.62 -5.87
CA ARG A 284 14.13 6.45 -5.06
C ARG A 284 14.04 6.83 -3.58
N LEU A 285 12.85 6.66 -3.01
CA LEU A 285 12.56 6.97 -1.61
C LEU A 285 12.44 5.68 -0.82
N TYR A 286 13.29 5.49 0.19
CA TYR A 286 13.28 4.35 1.10
C TYR A 286 12.81 4.82 2.47
N VAL A 287 11.56 4.52 2.82
CA VAL A 287 10.88 5.11 4.00
C VAL A 287 10.65 4.08 5.10
N ALA A 288 11.36 4.23 6.22
CA ALA A 288 11.10 3.50 7.46
C ALA A 288 9.96 4.19 8.23
N GLY A 289 8.73 3.94 7.78
CA GLY A 289 7.50 4.60 8.23
C GLY A 289 6.41 4.53 7.16
N SER A 290 5.27 5.17 7.40
CA SER A 290 4.20 5.28 6.38
C SER A 290 4.45 6.45 5.43
N VAL A 291 3.95 6.33 4.19
CA VAL A 291 3.97 7.38 3.16
C VAL A 291 2.55 7.79 2.85
N PHE A 292 2.25 9.08 2.95
CA PHE A 292 0.99 9.67 2.54
C PHE A 292 1.22 10.61 1.36
N ILE A 293 0.42 10.46 0.31
CA ILE A 293 0.51 11.31 -0.88
C ILE A 293 -0.88 11.90 -1.12
N GLN A 294 -0.96 13.22 -1.29
CA GLN A 294 -2.19 13.89 -1.71
C GLN A 294 -1.94 14.80 -2.91
N GLY A 295 -2.98 15.08 -3.70
CA GLY A 295 -2.85 15.86 -4.93
C GLY A 295 -2.11 15.13 -6.07
N LYS A 296 -1.98 15.80 -7.21
CA LYS A 296 -1.36 15.20 -8.39
C LYS A 296 0.13 15.00 -8.20
N ILE A 297 0.63 13.84 -8.61
CA ILE A 297 2.07 13.52 -8.66
C ILE A 297 2.61 13.99 -10.01
N LEU A 298 3.36 15.08 -10.03
CA LEU A 298 4.07 15.53 -11.23
C LEU A 298 5.50 14.99 -11.16
N LEU A 299 5.86 14.17 -12.14
CA LEU A 299 7.22 13.68 -12.30
C LEU A 299 7.81 14.34 -13.54
N ASN A 300 8.89 15.08 -13.34
CA ASN A 300 9.61 15.79 -14.38
C ASN A 300 11.03 15.25 -14.43
N GLY A 301 11.49 14.87 -15.62
CA GLY A 301 12.87 14.42 -15.80
C GLY A 301 13.42 14.75 -17.17
N SER A 302 14.74 14.84 -17.25
CA SER A 302 15.46 15.18 -18.49
C SER A 302 15.46 14.05 -19.53
N SER A 303 15.24 12.80 -19.12
CA SER A 303 15.16 11.62 -20.00
C SER A 303 13.80 10.95 -19.88
N THR A 304 12.95 11.07 -20.90
CA THR A 304 11.64 10.41 -20.97
C THR A 304 11.69 8.88 -20.93
N SER A 305 12.87 8.29 -21.14
CA SER A 305 13.04 6.83 -21.26
C SER A 305 13.55 6.13 -20.01
N THR A 306 14.05 6.89 -19.02
CA THR A 306 14.69 6.34 -17.81
C THR A 306 14.35 7.08 -16.53
N HIS A 307 13.81 8.31 -16.59
CA HIS A 307 13.35 8.98 -15.37
C HIS A 307 12.19 8.21 -14.74
N ASN A 308 12.23 8.03 -13.43
CA ASN A 308 11.27 7.22 -12.69
C ASN A 308 11.17 7.68 -11.23
N LEU A 309 10.07 7.34 -10.59
CA LEU A 309 9.86 7.47 -9.16
C LEU A 309 9.64 6.09 -8.56
N GLN A 310 10.46 5.71 -7.58
CA GLN A 310 10.30 4.48 -6.81
C GLN A 310 10.11 4.86 -5.35
N ILE A 311 9.05 4.36 -4.73
CA ILE A 311 8.78 4.59 -3.31
C ILE A 311 8.65 3.22 -2.65
N THR A 312 9.55 2.93 -1.72
CA THR A 312 9.42 1.79 -0.81
C THR A 312 9.14 2.27 0.61
N SER A 313 8.24 1.57 1.29
CA SER A 313 7.78 1.87 2.63
C SER A 313 7.73 0.60 3.46
N SER A 314 8.16 0.69 4.71
CA SER A 314 8.12 -0.44 5.64
C SER A 314 6.74 -0.71 6.24
N LYS A 315 5.79 0.21 6.07
CA LYS A 315 4.43 0.10 6.64
C LYS A 315 3.35 0.21 5.57
N ALA A 316 3.19 1.41 5.01
CA ALA A 316 2.11 1.72 4.09
C ALA A 316 2.46 2.84 3.11
N ILE A 317 1.80 2.82 1.95
CA ILE A 317 1.73 3.91 1.00
C ILE A 317 0.24 4.20 0.75
N MET A 318 -0.21 5.40 1.11
CA MET A 318 -1.61 5.82 1.08
C MET A 318 -1.78 7.04 0.16
N LEU A 319 -2.45 6.88 -0.98
CA LEU A 319 -2.69 7.94 -1.96
C LEU A 319 -4.12 8.49 -1.82
N GLY A 320 -4.25 9.78 -1.50
CA GLY A 320 -5.52 10.48 -1.47
C GLY A 320 -6.44 10.08 -0.32
N PHE A 321 -5.89 9.82 0.87
CA PHE A 321 -6.69 9.52 2.05
C PHE A 321 -6.62 10.68 3.04
N ASP A 322 -7.79 11.11 3.54
CA ASP A 322 -7.87 11.88 4.79
C ASP A 322 -7.85 10.95 6.01
N ASN A 323 -7.69 11.53 7.20
CA ASN A 323 -7.62 10.77 8.46
C ASN A 323 -8.85 9.86 8.67
N THR A 324 -10.05 10.34 8.35
CA THR A 324 -11.30 9.57 8.45
C THR A 324 -11.27 8.36 7.51
N SER A 325 -10.90 8.57 6.25
CA SER A 325 -10.81 7.50 5.26
C SER A 325 -9.74 6.48 5.60
N VAL A 326 -8.61 6.90 6.19
CA VAL A 326 -7.60 5.95 6.71
C VAL A 326 -8.22 5.09 7.81
N ALA A 327 -8.86 5.71 8.81
CA ALA A 327 -9.47 4.99 9.92
C ALA A 327 -10.57 4.01 9.46
N GLU A 328 -11.43 4.43 8.52
CA GLU A 328 -12.46 3.58 7.91
C GLU A 328 -11.84 2.43 7.10
N ARG A 329 -10.78 2.73 6.32
CA ARG A 329 -10.11 1.74 5.47
C ARG A 329 -9.40 0.66 6.27
N LEU A 330 -8.76 1.05 7.38
CA LEU A 330 -8.04 0.13 8.27
C LEU A 330 -8.96 -0.47 9.35
N ASN A 331 -10.21 0.01 9.40
CA ASN A 331 -11.33 -0.44 10.23
C ASN A 331 -10.93 -0.86 11.66
N LEU A 332 -10.36 0.08 12.43
CA LEU A 332 -9.97 -0.17 13.82
C LEU A 332 -11.12 0.02 14.84
N GLY A 333 -12.32 0.39 14.39
CA GLY A 333 -13.40 0.87 15.27
C GLY A 333 -14.84 0.48 14.92
N GLY A 334 -15.11 -0.43 13.99
CA GLY A 334 -16.49 -0.80 13.62
C GLY A 334 -16.79 -2.29 13.64
N ASP A 335 -18.00 -2.66 14.09
CA ASP A 335 -18.67 -3.99 13.99
C ASP A 335 -18.81 -4.52 12.54
N ARG A 336 -18.23 -3.85 11.54
CA ARG A 336 -18.24 -4.31 10.16
C ARG A 336 -17.18 -5.40 9.97
N THR A 337 -17.59 -6.63 10.26
CA THR A 337 -16.83 -7.88 10.05
C THR A 337 -16.37 -8.11 8.62
N TRP A 338 -16.95 -7.41 7.63
CA TRP A 338 -16.67 -7.63 6.21
C TRP A 338 -15.30 -7.12 5.74
N LEU A 339 -14.63 -6.28 6.53
CA LEU A 339 -13.25 -5.88 6.31
C LEU A 339 -12.44 -6.33 7.53
N LEU A 340 -12.39 -7.64 7.75
CA LEU A 340 -11.43 -8.24 8.69
C LEU A 340 -10.06 -7.60 8.43
N PRO A 341 -9.29 -7.29 9.49
CA PRO A 341 -8.05 -6.56 9.35
C PRO A 341 -7.07 -7.41 8.55
N TYR A 342 -7.04 -7.13 7.24
CA TYR A 342 -5.99 -7.36 6.29
C TYR A 342 -4.71 -7.90 6.95
N ALA A 343 -4.47 -9.20 6.78
CA ALA A 343 -3.34 -9.83 7.43
C ALA A 343 -2.03 -9.37 6.79
N PHE A 344 -1.23 -8.65 7.56
CA PHE A 344 0.15 -8.36 7.21
C PHE A 344 1.01 -9.47 7.78
N THR A 345 1.74 -10.16 6.93
CA THR A 345 2.77 -11.09 7.38
C THR A 345 4.01 -10.35 7.88
N ARG A 346 4.27 -9.13 7.42
CA ARG A 346 5.49 -8.38 7.76
C ARG A 346 5.27 -7.29 8.81
N GLY A 347 6.37 -6.94 9.47
CA GLY A 347 6.39 -6.00 10.59
C GLY A 347 6.07 -6.66 11.93
N PRO A 348 6.51 -6.08 13.04
CA PRO A 348 6.21 -6.59 14.38
C PRO A 348 4.74 -6.41 14.74
N GLY A 349 4.27 -7.21 15.71
CA GLY A 349 2.92 -7.10 16.28
C GLY A 349 1.83 -7.83 15.50
N THR A 350 0.62 -7.69 15.99
CA THR A 350 -0.64 -8.16 15.40
C THR A 350 -1.08 -7.27 14.22
N ASN A 351 -1.98 -7.76 13.37
CA ASN A 351 -2.54 -6.94 12.27
C ASN A 351 -3.17 -5.64 12.76
N ARG A 352 -3.81 -5.70 13.95
CA ARG A 352 -4.41 -4.52 14.59
C ARG A 352 -3.36 -3.48 14.96
N GLU A 353 -2.24 -3.91 15.55
CA GLU A 353 -1.14 -3.00 15.92
C GLU A 353 -0.49 -2.38 14.69
N LYS A 354 -0.32 -3.16 13.61
CA LYS A 354 0.22 -2.66 12.34
C LYS A 354 -0.71 -1.63 11.69
N HIS A 355 -2.01 -1.90 11.62
CA HIS A 355 -3.00 -0.92 11.19
C HIS A 355 -3.01 0.34 12.07
N GLN A 356 -2.94 0.16 13.39
CA GLN A 356 -2.90 1.28 14.33
C GLN A 356 -1.65 2.13 14.11
N ALA A 357 -0.50 1.52 13.83
CA ALA A 357 0.74 2.27 13.52
C ALA A 357 0.59 3.12 12.25
N VAL A 358 -0.13 2.66 11.22
CA VAL A 358 -0.42 3.47 10.02
C VAL A 358 -1.40 4.59 10.34
N LEU A 359 -2.43 4.33 11.15
CA LEU A 359 -3.38 5.35 11.60
C LEU A 359 -2.70 6.42 12.47
N ASP A 360 -1.80 6.00 13.36
CA ASP A 360 -1.01 6.91 14.20
C ASP A 360 -0.11 7.80 13.33
N ASP A 361 0.54 7.22 12.31
CA ASP A 361 1.33 7.98 11.33
C ASP A 361 0.45 8.99 10.57
N ALA A 362 -0.79 8.62 10.20
CA ALA A 362 -1.74 9.53 9.52
C ALA A 362 -2.13 10.71 10.42
N HIS A 363 -2.42 10.44 11.69
CA HIS A 363 -2.79 11.47 12.67
C HIS A 363 -1.67 12.48 12.98
N LEU A 364 -0.42 12.22 12.57
CA LEU A 364 0.64 13.23 12.61
C LEU A 364 0.39 14.38 11.61
N ILE A 365 -0.36 14.11 10.55
CA ILE A 365 -0.59 15.02 9.43
C ILE A 365 -1.99 15.62 9.56
N ALA A 366 -2.05 16.87 10.03
CA ALA A 366 -3.31 17.57 10.27
C ALA A 366 -4.06 17.94 8.96
N ASP A 367 -3.34 18.01 7.84
CA ASP A 367 -3.81 18.52 6.54
C ASP A 367 -4.00 17.43 5.48
N LEU A 368 -4.23 16.17 5.88
CA LEU A 368 -4.61 15.11 4.95
C LEU A 368 -6.00 15.35 4.34
N VAL A 369 -6.08 15.33 3.02
CA VAL A 369 -7.31 15.54 2.25
C VAL A 369 -7.65 14.31 1.43
N ASP A 370 -8.93 13.96 1.39
CA ASP A 370 -9.46 12.88 0.56
C ASP A 370 -9.29 13.23 -0.93
N GLY A 371 -8.52 12.39 -1.62
CA GLY A 371 -8.23 12.47 -3.04
C GLY A 371 -9.18 11.66 -3.90
N GLY A 372 -10.35 11.26 -3.40
CA GLY A 372 -11.38 10.50 -4.12
C GLY A 372 -11.90 11.18 -5.39
N ASN A 373 -11.65 12.48 -5.56
CA ASN A 373 -11.97 13.23 -6.77
C ASN A 373 -10.74 13.51 -7.66
N VAL A 374 -9.55 13.03 -7.29
CA VAL A 374 -8.33 13.21 -8.07
C VAL A 374 -8.29 12.15 -9.16
N THR A 375 -8.51 12.58 -10.40
CA THR A 375 -8.21 11.77 -11.59
C THR A 375 -6.81 12.11 -12.09
N GLN A 376 -5.96 11.11 -12.17
CA GLN A 376 -4.60 11.22 -12.65
C GLN A 376 -4.16 9.92 -13.32
N ASP A 377 -3.61 10.04 -14.53
CA ASP A 377 -2.75 9.01 -15.07
C ASP A 377 -1.36 9.14 -14.44
N THR A 378 -0.88 8.06 -13.81
CA THR A 378 0.46 7.98 -13.24
C THR A 378 1.33 7.12 -14.14
N ASN A 379 2.49 7.65 -14.55
CA ASN A 379 3.48 6.93 -15.35
C ASN A 379 4.83 6.89 -14.61
N HIS A 380 5.69 5.93 -14.96
CA HIS A 380 7.04 5.76 -14.41
C HIS A 380 7.10 5.66 -12.88
N LEU A 381 6.06 5.08 -12.27
CA LEU A 381 5.91 4.97 -10.81
C LEU A 381 6.01 3.51 -10.34
N LEU A 382 6.89 3.25 -9.39
CA LEU A 382 6.95 1.99 -8.65
C LEU A 382 6.61 2.24 -7.18
N LEU A 383 5.65 1.46 -6.66
CA LEU A 383 5.25 1.50 -5.26
C LEU A 383 5.55 0.14 -4.61
N ASN A 384 6.22 0.14 -3.47
CA ASN A 384 6.50 -1.06 -2.70
C ASN A 384 6.19 -0.87 -1.21
N ALA A 385 5.22 -1.59 -0.66
CA ALA A 385 4.92 -1.55 0.78
C ALA A 385 4.10 -2.77 1.21
N PRO A 386 4.03 -3.11 2.51
CA PRO A 386 3.06 -4.08 2.99
C PRO A 386 1.63 -3.69 2.57
N LEU A 387 1.28 -2.41 2.73
CA LEU A 387 -0.01 -1.84 2.33
C LEU A 387 0.16 -0.77 1.26
N VAL A 388 -0.48 -0.93 0.09
CA VAL A 388 -0.55 0.13 -0.93
C VAL A 388 -2.00 0.42 -1.28
N HIS A 389 -2.53 1.54 -0.80
CA HIS A 389 -3.90 1.95 -1.09
C HIS A 389 -3.96 3.26 -1.86
N SER A 390 -4.94 3.38 -2.75
CA SER A 390 -5.16 4.60 -3.52
C SER A 390 -6.65 4.91 -3.68
N ARG A 391 -7.03 6.16 -3.43
CA ARG A 391 -8.36 6.72 -3.74
C ARG A 391 -8.39 7.50 -5.05
N TYR A 392 -7.26 7.66 -5.73
CA TYR A 392 -7.21 8.35 -7.02
C TYR A 392 -8.07 7.60 -8.06
N ALA A 393 -8.23 8.16 -9.25
CA ALA A 393 -8.80 7.47 -10.41
C ALA A 393 -7.86 7.67 -11.61
N GLY A 394 -7.96 6.83 -12.63
CA GLY A 394 -7.18 6.96 -13.87
C GLY A 394 -6.35 5.71 -14.17
N ASN A 395 -5.37 5.85 -15.06
CA ASN A 395 -4.49 4.76 -15.43
C ASN A 395 -3.22 4.76 -14.57
N PHE A 396 -2.79 3.57 -14.17
CA PHE A 396 -1.52 3.35 -13.50
C PHE A 396 -0.58 2.62 -14.46
N THR A 397 0.36 3.35 -15.06
CA THR A 397 1.46 2.80 -15.86
C THR A 397 2.70 2.74 -14.97
N GLY A 398 3.04 1.57 -14.47
CA GLY A 398 4.10 1.42 -13.49
C GLY A 398 4.17 0.02 -12.92
N ALA A 399 4.57 -0.09 -11.66
CA ALA A 399 4.43 -1.34 -10.93
C ALA A 399 4.07 -1.14 -9.46
N VAL A 400 3.31 -2.09 -8.91
CA VAL A 400 3.03 -2.14 -7.46
C VAL A 400 3.45 -3.49 -6.91
N ILE A 401 4.25 -3.48 -5.86
CA ILE A 401 4.67 -4.66 -5.10
C ILE A 401 4.13 -4.53 -3.68
N GLY A 402 3.27 -5.44 -3.23
CA GLY A 402 2.79 -5.36 -1.86
C GLY A 402 2.09 -6.60 -1.37
N GLU A 403 1.84 -6.66 -0.06
CA GLU A 403 1.01 -7.74 0.47
C GLU A 403 -0.45 -7.45 0.16
N ILE A 404 -0.87 -6.20 0.31
CA ILE A 404 -2.25 -5.79 0.15
C ILE A 404 -2.29 -4.52 -0.67
N VAL A 405 -2.93 -4.61 -1.82
CA VAL A 405 -3.03 -3.52 -2.79
C VAL A 405 -4.50 -3.26 -3.09
N LEU A 406 -4.94 -2.03 -2.87
CA LEU A 406 -6.33 -1.65 -3.08
C LEU A 406 -6.45 -0.23 -3.59
N PHE A 407 -6.72 -0.14 -4.88
CA PHE A 407 -6.98 1.10 -5.58
C PHE A 407 -8.50 1.31 -5.68
N ARG A 408 -8.93 2.48 -6.14
CA ARG A 408 -10.36 2.78 -6.32
C ARG A 408 -11.03 1.76 -7.23
N LEU A 409 -12.10 1.13 -6.73
CA LEU A 409 -12.78 0.05 -7.43
C LEU A 409 -13.38 0.52 -8.77
N GLY A 410 -13.18 -0.26 -9.83
CA GLY A 410 -13.78 -0.04 -11.15
C GLY A 410 -13.23 1.14 -11.94
N GLN A 411 -12.15 1.79 -11.47
CA GLN A 411 -11.61 3.01 -12.09
C GLN A 411 -10.10 2.97 -12.34
N PHE A 412 -9.46 1.79 -12.25
CA PHE A 412 -8.03 1.65 -12.52
C PHE A 412 -7.72 0.58 -13.56
N SER A 413 -6.91 0.99 -14.53
CA SER A 413 -6.18 0.10 -15.41
C SER A 413 -4.70 0.09 -14.99
N PHE A 414 -4.14 -1.09 -14.79
CA PHE A 414 -2.73 -1.30 -14.49
C PHE A 414 -1.99 -1.71 -15.75
N ARG A 415 -0.94 -0.99 -16.10
CA ARG A 415 -0.03 -1.27 -17.21
C ARG A 415 1.38 -1.32 -16.68
N PHE A 416 2.20 -2.21 -17.21
CA PHE A 416 3.62 -2.16 -16.90
C PHE A 416 4.26 -0.98 -17.63
N ASP A 417 5.21 -0.32 -16.96
CA ASP A 417 5.99 0.75 -17.56
C ASP A 417 7.37 0.22 -18.00
N PRO A 418 7.69 0.24 -19.31
CA PRO A 418 8.97 -0.23 -19.83
C PRO A 418 10.21 0.47 -19.26
N VAL A 419 10.05 1.60 -18.55
CA VAL A 419 11.16 2.24 -17.82
C VAL A 419 11.82 1.25 -16.85
N PHE A 420 11.04 0.37 -16.22
CA PHE A 420 11.54 -0.58 -15.20
C PHE A 420 12.28 -1.79 -15.78
N GLU A 421 12.36 -1.92 -17.11
CA GLU A 421 13.31 -2.82 -17.76
C GLU A 421 14.72 -2.22 -17.78
N LYS A 422 14.79 -0.90 -17.87
CA LYS A 422 16.01 -0.14 -18.16
C LYS A 422 16.69 0.34 -16.89
N VAL A 423 15.94 0.55 -15.81
CA VAL A 423 16.47 1.07 -14.54
C VAL A 423 16.54 -0.02 -13.47
N PRO A 424 17.51 0.05 -12.54
CA PRO A 424 17.51 -0.81 -11.36
C PRO A 424 16.26 -0.57 -10.50
N VAL A 425 15.68 -1.65 -9.98
CA VAL A 425 14.53 -1.59 -9.06
C VAL A 425 15.03 -1.69 -7.62
N LEU A 426 14.86 -0.60 -6.86
CA LEU A 426 15.23 -0.47 -5.44
C LEU A 426 16.62 -1.06 -5.10
N PRO A 427 17.70 -0.62 -5.79
CA PRO A 427 19.01 -1.28 -5.78
C PRO A 427 19.74 -1.27 -4.43
N LEU A 428 19.32 -0.43 -3.48
CA LEU A 428 19.96 -0.38 -2.17
C LEU A 428 19.43 -1.43 -1.18
N LEU A 429 18.27 -2.03 -1.44
CA LEU A 429 17.71 -3.02 -0.51
C LEU A 429 18.51 -4.33 -0.57
N ASN A 430 19.03 -4.73 0.60
CA ASN A 430 19.72 -6.01 0.79
C ASN A 430 18.78 -7.16 1.14
N VAL A 431 17.48 -6.97 0.92
CA VAL A 431 16.44 -7.97 1.13
C VAL A 431 15.73 -8.22 -0.18
N ASP A 432 15.37 -9.48 -0.43
CA ASP A 432 14.44 -9.80 -1.51
C ASP A 432 13.11 -9.06 -1.20
N ILE A 433 12.56 -8.34 -2.17
CA ILE A 433 11.18 -7.80 -2.12
C ILE A 433 10.28 -8.49 -3.13
N LEU A 434 10.88 -9.04 -4.19
CA LEU A 434 10.24 -9.90 -5.17
C LEU A 434 11.27 -10.92 -5.65
N LYS A 435 10.94 -12.21 -5.50
CA LYS A 435 11.78 -13.33 -5.93
C LYS A 435 10.92 -14.43 -6.52
N ILE A 436 11.39 -14.97 -7.64
CA ILE A 436 10.76 -16.09 -8.35
C ILE A 436 11.82 -17.16 -8.53
N VAL A 437 11.45 -18.40 -8.21
CA VAL A 437 12.28 -19.58 -8.44
C VAL A 437 11.54 -20.47 -9.44
N ASP A 438 12.25 -20.84 -10.50
CA ASP A 438 11.76 -21.76 -11.53
C ASP A 438 11.78 -23.22 -11.06
#